data_AF-A0A962T903-F1
#
_entry.id   AF-A0A962T903-F1
#
_cell.length_a   1.000
_cell.length_b   1.000
_cell.length_c   1.000
_cell.angle_alpha   90.00
_cell.angle_beta   90.00
_cell.angle_gamma   90.00
#
_symmetry.space_group_name_H-M   'P 1'
#
loop_
_entity.id
_entity.type
_entity.pdbx_description
1 polymer ?
#
loop_
_entity_poly.entity_id
_entity_poly.type
_entity_poly.pdbx_seq_one_letter_code
_entity_poly.pdbx_strand_id
1 'polypeptide(L)'
;MKICQVERPLVSTNRIAMMEHKHLQVVIDGSSKLVAVDAVGAKPGDWVICVGSSAAREAAGSKGYPSDLTIVGIIDHWPPPGSETDEAAAGGGADSGEGPAASSGADSAGGEPGADKAGGA
;
A
#
# COMPACT_ATOMS: atom_id res chain seq x y z
N MET A 1 -5.08 -4.96 -14.72
CA MET A 1 -5.67 -3.94 -13.84
C MET A 1 -4.85 -2.67 -13.97
N LYS A 2 -5.45 -1.51 -13.73
CA LYS A 2 -4.81 -0.20 -13.79
C LYS A 2 -5.04 0.53 -12.47
N ILE A 3 -4.09 1.39 -12.12
CA ILE A 3 -4.25 2.32 -10.99
C ILE A 3 -4.59 3.67 -11.61
N CYS A 4 -5.70 4.25 -11.18
CA CYS A 4 -6.15 5.54 -11.66
C CYS A 4 -6.56 6.42 -10.46
N GLN A 5 -6.55 7.73 -10.65
CA GLN A 5 -7.14 8.65 -9.69
C GLN A 5 -8.50 9.14 -10.20
N VAL A 6 -9.53 9.16 -9.35
CA VAL A 6 -10.84 9.69 -9.73
C VAL A 6 -10.77 11.21 -9.82
N GLU A 7 -11.07 11.76 -11.00
CA GLU A 7 -11.11 13.21 -11.22
C GLU A 7 -12.48 13.77 -10.79
N ARG A 8 -13.57 13.19 -11.31
CA ARG A 8 -14.93 13.69 -11.10
C ARG A 8 -16.01 12.71 -11.58
N PRO A 9 -17.27 12.85 -11.09
CA PRO A 9 -18.40 12.16 -11.68
C PRO A 9 -18.64 12.55 -13.14
N LEU A 10 -19.18 11.61 -13.91
CA LEU A 10 -19.64 11.82 -15.28
C LEU A 10 -21.13 11.49 -15.39
N VAL A 11 -21.89 12.42 -15.94
CA VAL A 11 -23.33 12.23 -16.21
C VAL A 11 -23.53 12.15 -17.72
N SER A 12 -24.16 11.06 -18.17
CA SER A 12 -24.62 10.90 -19.55
C SER A 12 -26.12 10.58 -19.55
N THR A 13 -26.90 11.50 -20.12
CA THR A 13 -28.37 11.42 -20.20
C THR A 13 -28.86 10.81 -21.52
N ASN A 14 -28.04 10.87 -22.58
CA ASN A 14 -28.33 10.25 -23.87
C ASN A 14 -27.37 9.07 -24.11
N ARG A 15 -27.84 7.86 -23.82
CA ARG A 15 -27.06 6.62 -23.89
C ARG A 15 -27.92 5.43 -24.30
N ILE A 16 -27.28 4.39 -24.82
CA ILE A 16 -27.97 3.12 -25.14
C ILE A 16 -28.61 2.53 -23.87
N ALA A 17 -29.76 1.87 -24.02
CA ALA A 17 -30.51 1.32 -22.88
C ALA A 17 -29.68 0.36 -22.01
N MET A 18 -28.74 -0.37 -22.63
CA MET A 18 -27.87 -1.33 -21.98
C MET A 18 -26.87 -0.71 -20.99
N MET A 19 -26.62 0.60 -21.05
CA MET A 19 -25.77 1.33 -20.10
C MET A 19 -26.47 1.58 -18.74
N GLU A 20 -27.69 1.12 -18.55
CA GLU A 20 -28.27 1.05 -17.20
C GLU A 20 -28.55 2.45 -16.63
N HIS A 21 -28.55 2.49 -15.30
CA HIS A 21 -28.37 3.69 -14.47
C HIS A 21 -27.05 3.63 -13.68
N LYS A 22 -26.02 2.98 -14.23
CA LYS A 22 -24.72 2.86 -13.56
C LYS A 22 -24.04 4.21 -13.38
N HIS A 23 -23.32 4.34 -12.26
CA HIS A 23 -22.45 5.48 -11.97
C HIS A 23 -21.22 5.43 -12.87
N LEU A 24 -20.85 6.60 -13.41
CA LEU A 24 -19.66 6.77 -14.25
C LEU A 24 -18.75 7.80 -13.61
N GLN A 25 -17.46 7.53 -13.64
CA GLN A 25 -16.41 8.41 -13.13
C GLN A 25 -15.43 8.72 -14.26
N VAL A 26 -14.94 9.95 -14.30
CA VAL A 26 -13.72 10.28 -15.04
C VAL A 26 -12.54 9.93 -14.15
N VAL A 27 -11.63 9.10 -14.67
CA VAL A 27 -10.41 8.71 -13.97
C VAL A 27 -9.17 9.10 -14.78
N ILE A 28 -8.08 9.39 -14.09
CA ILE A 28 -6.80 9.80 -14.67
C ILE A 28 -5.82 8.64 -14.59
N ASP A 29 -5.25 8.28 -15.73
CA ASP A 29 -4.16 7.31 -15.90
C ASP A 29 -2.96 8.07 -16.50
N GLY A 30 -2.07 8.56 -15.63
CA GLY A 30 -1.00 9.48 -16.01
C GLY A 30 -1.53 10.79 -16.59
N SER A 31 -1.30 11.04 -17.88
CA SER A 31 -1.84 12.21 -18.60
C SER A 31 -3.17 11.94 -19.31
N SER A 32 -3.64 10.68 -19.33
CA SER A 32 -4.81 10.28 -20.07
C SER A 32 -6.06 10.31 -19.21
N LYS A 33 -7.18 10.79 -19.79
CA LYS A 33 -8.50 10.71 -19.16
C LYS A 33 -9.27 9.51 -19.69
N LEU A 34 -9.79 8.71 -18.77
CA LEU A 34 -10.60 7.54 -19.05
C LEU A 34 -11.96 7.68 -18.37
N VAL A 35 -12.96 6.92 -18.86
CA VAL A 35 -14.27 6.80 -18.21
C VAL A 35 -14.37 5.39 -17.65
N ALA A 36 -14.72 5.28 -16.37
CA ALA A 36 -14.89 4.00 -15.71
C ALA A 36 -16.30 3.89 -15.10
N VAL A 37 -16.87 2.69 -15.14
CA VAL A 37 -18.06 2.36 -14.33
C VAL A 37 -17.65 2.27 -12.88
N ASP A 38 -18.43 2.89 -11.99
CA ASP A 38 -18.20 2.84 -10.56
C ASP A 38 -19.14 1.85 -9.89
N ALA A 39 -18.59 0.70 -9.49
CA ALA A 39 -19.32 -0.34 -8.76
C ALA A 39 -19.12 -0.26 -7.24
N VAL A 40 -18.26 0.65 -6.76
CA VAL A 40 -17.80 0.70 -5.36
C VAL A 40 -18.18 1.98 -4.63
N GLY A 41 -18.48 3.06 -5.34
CA GLY A 41 -18.83 4.36 -4.77
C GLY A 41 -17.62 5.24 -4.48
N ALA A 42 -16.66 5.26 -5.42
CA ALA A 42 -15.46 6.10 -5.32
C ALA A 42 -15.79 7.60 -5.44
N LYS A 43 -14.94 8.43 -4.84
CA LYS A 43 -15.09 9.89 -4.80
C LYS A 43 -13.91 10.57 -5.50
N PRO A 44 -14.10 11.82 -5.97
CA PRO A 44 -12.99 12.63 -6.49
C PRO A 44 -11.80 12.66 -5.53
N GLY A 45 -10.60 12.39 -6.05
CA GLY A 45 -9.37 12.29 -5.29
C GLY A 45 -8.96 10.87 -4.92
N ASP A 46 -9.90 9.92 -4.89
CA ASP A 46 -9.61 8.52 -4.54
C ASP A 46 -8.68 7.88 -5.58
N TRP A 47 -7.69 7.14 -5.08
CA TRP A 47 -6.92 6.20 -5.88
C TRP A 47 -7.69 4.90 -5.99
N VAL A 48 -7.81 4.36 -7.20
CA VAL A 48 -8.68 3.23 -7.48
C VAL A 48 -8.02 2.18 -8.36
N ILE A 49 -8.47 0.93 -8.19
CA ILE A 49 -8.14 -0.19 -9.07
C ILE A 49 -9.23 -0.30 -10.12
N CYS A 50 -8.82 -0.17 -11.38
CA CYS A 50 -9.68 -0.35 -12.55
C CYS A 50 -9.37 -1.69 -13.25
N VAL A 51 -10.40 -2.46 -13.55
CA VAL A 51 -10.33 -3.66 -14.39
C VAL A 51 -10.83 -3.30 -15.78
N GLY A 52 -10.08 -3.67 -16.82
CA GLY A 52 -10.44 -3.43 -18.21
C GLY A 52 -10.84 -4.69 -18.97
N SER A 53 -11.15 -4.53 -20.26
CA SER A 53 -11.45 -5.62 -21.19
C SER A 53 -12.67 -6.45 -20.76
N SER A 54 -12.74 -7.72 -21.14
CA SER A 54 -13.88 -8.61 -20.91
C SER A 54 -14.28 -8.75 -19.43
N ALA A 55 -13.30 -8.67 -18.51
CA ALA A 55 -13.53 -8.75 -17.06
C ALA A 55 -14.24 -7.52 -16.49
N ALA A 56 -14.17 -6.36 -17.17
CA ALA A 56 -14.86 -5.14 -16.74
C ALA A 56 -16.39 -5.30 -16.72
N ARG A 57 -16.93 -6.13 -17.63
CA ARG A 57 -18.37 -6.43 -17.71
C ARG A 57 -18.86 -7.19 -16.49
N GLU A 58 -18.11 -8.22 -16.08
CA GLU A 58 -18.41 -8.97 -14.87
C GLU A 58 -18.33 -8.07 -13.63
N ALA A 59 -17.29 -7.24 -13.55
CA ALA A 59 -17.14 -6.24 -12.49
C ALA A 59 -18.27 -5.19 -12.46
N ALA A 60 -18.83 -4.83 -13.62
CA ALA A 60 -19.98 -3.92 -13.71
C ALA A 60 -21.31 -4.56 -13.24
N GLY A 61 -21.28 -5.86 -12.94
CA GLY A 61 -22.39 -6.66 -12.42
C GLY A 61 -23.15 -7.48 -13.46
N SER A 62 -22.75 -7.44 -14.75
CA SER A 62 -23.40 -8.25 -15.80
C SER A 62 -22.50 -8.43 -17.02
N LYS A 63 -22.40 -9.68 -17.51
CA LYS A 63 -21.68 -10.00 -18.76
C LYS A 63 -22.21 -9.26 -19.99
N GLY A 64 -23.50 -8.89 -19.97
CA GLY A 64 -24.14 -8.13 -21.04
C GLY A 64 -23.87 -6.63 -20.98
N TYR A 65 -23.36 -6.11 -19.86
CA TYR A 65 -23.12 -4.67 -19.73
C TYR A 65 -21.93 -4.24 -20.60
N PRO A 66 -22.02 -3.15 -21.38
CA PRO A 66 -20.99 -2.74 -22.33
C PRO A 66 -19.88 -1.93 -21.64
N SER A 67 -19.31 -2.46 -20.55
CA SER A 67 -18.15 -1.86 -19.87
C SER A 67 -16.85 -2.40 -20.46
N ASP A 68 -15.92 -1.51 -20.74
CA ASP A 68 -14.52 -1.80 -21.05
C ASP A 68 -13.56 -1.38 -19.92
N LEU A 69 -14.05 -0.65 -18.92
CA LEU A 69 -13.32 -0.22 -17.72
C LEU A 69 -14.27 -0.06 -16.52
N THR A 70 -14.00 -0.77 -15.43
CA THR A 70 -14.81 -0.73 -14.20
C THR A 70 -13.91 -0.60 -12.98
N ILE A 71 -14.28 0.28 -12.04
CA ILE A 71 -13.66 0.42 -10.73
C ILE A 71 -14.09 -0.75 -9.85
N VAL A 72 -13.11 -1.49 -9.33
CA VAL A 72 -13.33 -2.67 -8.46
C VAL A 72 -12.89 -2.46 -7.02
N GLY A 73 -12.16 -1.38 -6.73
CA GLY A 73 -11.69 -1.09 -5.38
C GLY A 73 -11.08 0.30 -5.25
N ILE A 74 -11.13 0.82 -4.04
CA ILE A 74 -10.43 2.04 -3.60
C ILE A 74 -9.15 1.60 -2.90
N ILE A 75 -8.06 2.35 -3.11
CA ILE A 75 -6.74 2.06 -2.54
C ILE A 75 -6.54 2.95 -1.32
N ASP A 76 -6.38 2.35 -0.14
CA ASP A 76 -6.26 3.10 1.13
C ASP A 76 -4.96 3.91 1.22
N HIS A 77 -3.82 3.28 0.90
CA HIS A 77 -2.50 3.88 1.03
C HIS A 77 -1.74 3.80 -0.30
N TRP A 78 -1.95 4.78 -1.19
CA TRP A 78 -1.21 4.92 -2.45
C TRP A 78 -0.47 6.27 -2.48
N PRO A 79 0.87 6.28 -2.27
CA PRO A 79 1.62 7.53 -2.27
C PRO A 79 1.68 8.13 -3.68
N PRO A 80 1.50 9.45 -3.85
CA PRO A 80 1.74 10.11 -5.12
C PRO A 80 3.23 10.02 -5.51
N PRO A 81 3.56 9.88 -6.81
CA PRO A 81 4.94 9.96 -7.26
C PRO A 81 5.53 11.32 -6.89
N GLY A 82 6.45 11.34 -5.93
CA GLY A 82 7.05 12.55 -5.35
C GLY A 82 6.92 12.66 -3.83
N SER A 83 6.14 11.79 -3.16
CA SER A 83 6.18 11.64 -1.70
C SER A 83 7.10 10.48 -1.31
N GLU A 84 8.41 10.64 -1.50
CA GLU A 84 9.34 9.98 -0.60
C GLU A 84 9.15 10.64 0.76
N THR A 85 8.24 10.09 1.56
CA THR A 85 8.29 10.33 3.01
C THR A 85 8.95 9.10 3.59
N ASP A 86 10.20 9.27 3.95
CA ASP A 86 10.93 8.43 4.89
C ASP A 86 10.06 8.13 6.14
N GLU A 87 9.27 7.06 6.11
CA GLU A 87 8.69 6.46 7.32
C GLU A 87 9.32 5.09 7.61
N ALA A 88 10.60 4.96 7.26
CA ALA A 88 11.50 3.96 7.80
C ALA A 88 12.17 4.39 9.13
N ALA A 89 11.88 5.58 9.68
CA ALA A 89 12.65 6.13 10.80
C ALA A 89 11.87 7.01 11.79
N ALA A 90 10.91 6.46 12.54
CA ALA A 90 10.49 7.05 13.83
C ALA A 90 9.83 6.01 14.75
N GLY A 91 10.64 5.08 15.23
CA GLY A 91 10.33 4.18 16.34
C GLY A 91 11.59 3.51 16.89
N GLY A 92 12.71 4.22 16.88
CA GLY A 92 13.97 3.78 17.48
C GLY A 92 14.07 4.26 18.92
N GLY A 93 14.31 3.33 19.84
CA GLY A 93 14.60 3.59 21.24
C GLY A 93 15.21 2.34 21.88
N ALA A 94 16.45 2.02 21.47
CA ALA A 94 17.29 1.12 22.24
C ALA A 94 17.65 1.82 23.56
N ASP A 95 17.24 1.25 24.69
CA ASP A 95 17.83 1.56 25.98
C ASP A 95 18.79 0.43 26.35
N SER A 96 20.06 0.68 26.11
CA SER A 96 21.16 -0.02 26.77
C SER A 96 21.45 0.72 28.08
N GLY A 97 20.90 0.18 29.17
CA GLY A 97 21.12 0.66 30.52
C GLY A 97 21.46 -0.50 31.45
N GLU A 98 22.74 -0.87 31.45
CA GLU A 98 23.35 -1.78 32.41
C GLU A 98 23.29 -1.12 33.81
N GLY A 99 22.46 -1.68 34.69
CA GLY A 99 22.36 -1.29 36.10
C GLY A 99 23.14 -2.26 37.00
N PRO A 100 23.90 -1.79 38.02
CA PRO A 100 24.66 -2.67 38.88
C PRO A 100 23.85 -3.22 40.07
N ALA A 101 24.31 -4.40 40.53
CA ALA A 101 24.23 -4.98 41.88
C ALA A 101 22.91 -5.64 42.36
N ALA A 102 22.90 -6.98 42.51
CA ALA A 102 23.22 -7.70 43.76
C ALA A 102 22.47 -9.04 43.98
N SER A 103 23.20 -10.00 44.60
CA SER A 103 22.80 -11.30 45.21
C SER A 103 22.58 -12.48 44.23
N SER A 104 23.06 -13.72 44.44
CA SER A 104 23.64 -14.44 45.59
C SER A 104 24.24 -15.80 45.15
N GLY A 105 25.25 -16.31 45.88
CA GLY A 105 25.61 -17.75 45.99
C GLY A 105 26.80 -18.22 45.12
N ALA A 106 28.01 -18.38 45.68
CA ALA A 106 28.58 -19.61 46.28
C ALA A 106 29.08 -20.61 45.21
N ASP A 107 30.26 -21.24 45.23
CA ASP A 107 31.47 -21.20 46.06
C ASP A 107 32.54 -22.04 45.31
N SER A 108 33.80 -21.96 45.75
CA SER A 108 34.88 -22.97 45.60
C SER A 108 35.75 -23.09 44.32
N ALA A 109 36.98 -22.57 44.48
CA ALA A 109 38.26 -23.30 44.53
C ALA A 109 39.14 -23.58 43.28
N GLY A 110 40.38 -23.06 43.37
CA GLY A 110 41.64 -23.60 42.80
C GLY A 110 42.04 -23.00 41.44
N GLY A 111 43.27 -22.57 41.16
CA GLY A 111 44.56 -22.64 41.85
C GLY A 111 45.68 -22.42 40.82
N GLU A 112 46.47 -21.37 41.06
CA GLU A 112 47.86 -21.07 40.65
C GLU A 112 48.32 -20.87 39.17
N PRO A 113 49.38 -20.04 38.97
CA PRO A 113 49.72 -19.41 37.69
C PRO A 113 51.08 -19.86 37.11
N GLY A 114 51.30 -19.61 35.83
CA GLY A 114 52.62 -19.62 35.19
C GLY A 114 52.64 -18.60 34.05
N ALA A 115 53.45 -17.54 34.14
CA ALA A 115 54.82 -17.50 33.64
C ALA A 115 54.82 -17.37 32.09
N ASP A 116 54.88 -16.14 31.56
CA ASP A 116 56.08 -15.54 30.93
C ASP A 116 56.46 -16.23 29.58
N LYS A 117 56.96 -15.61 28.53
CA LYS A 117 57.68 -14.36 28.29
C LYS A 117 57.85 -14.23 26.75
N ALA A 118 58.17 -13.01 26.29
CA ALA A 118 58.97 -12.68 25.10
C ALA A 118 58.40 -13.06 23.71
N GLY A 119 58.26 -12.12 22.76
CA GLY A 119 59.36 -11.55 21.98
C GLY A 119 59.63 -12.48 20.79
N GLY A 120 59.53 -12.11 19.52
CA GLY A 120 59.84 -10.89 18.81
C GLY A 120 60.18 -11.31 17.36
N ALA A 121 60.30 -10.33 16.47
CA ALA A 121 60.59 -10.41 15.03
C ALA A 121 59.41 -10.82 14.12
#